data_AF-A0A9D0J557-F1
#
_entry.id   AF-A0A9D0J557-F1
#
_cell.length_a   1.000
_cell.length_b   1.000
_cell.length_c   1.000
_cell.angle_alpha   90.00
_cell.angle_beta   90.00
_cell.angle_gamma   90.00
#
_symmetry.space_group_name_H-M   'P 1'
#
loop_
_entity.id
_entity.type
_entity.pdbx_description
1 polymer ?
#
loop_
_entity_poly.entity_id
_entity_poly.type
_entity_poly.pdbx_seq_one_letter_code
_entity_poly.pdbx_strand_id
1 'polypeptide(L)'
;TMVKGAAALKAHGATSVMACATHAVLSGKAYDNLDKGVLDELVVSNSLASKPHPHIKVLTVAPLFGEVIRRVYHNESVNSLFA
;
A
#
# COMPACT_ATOMS: atom_id res chain seq x y z
N THR A 1 5.71 -9.99 8.26
CA THR A 1 4.71 -10.96 7.73
C THR A 1 4.65 -10.97 6.22
N MET A 2 4.46 -9.83 5.55
CA MET A 2 4.37 -9.75 4.07
C MET A 2 5.51 -10.49 3.34
N VAL A 3 6.77 -10.24 3.71
CA VAL A 3 7.94 -10.89 3.09
C VAL A 3 7.96 -12.42 3.29
N LYS A 4 7.54 -12.90 4.47
CA LYS A 4 7.43 -14.36 4.72
C LYS A 4 6.30 -14.97 3.88
N GLY A 5 5.18 -14.28 3.75
CA GLY A 5 4.09 -14.68 2.86
C GLY A 5 4.54 -14.76 1.40
N ALA A 6 5.31 -13.77 0.94
CA ALA A 6 5.89 -13.80 -0.40
C ALA A 6 6.83 -14.99 -0.59
N ALA A 7 7.70 -15.29 0.38
CA ALA A 7 8.55 -16.47 0.33
C ALA A 7 7.75 -17.77 0.23
N ALA A 8 6.67 -17.91 1.01
CA ALA A 8 5.80 -19.07 0.94
C ALA A 8 5.15 -19.21 -0.45
N LEU A 9 4.63 -18.13 -1.03
CA LEU A 9 4.02 -18.14 -2.37
C LEU A 9 5.04 -18.50 -3.46
N LYS A 10 6.23 -17.90 -3.43
CA LYS A 10 7.32 -18.21 -4.37
C LYS A 10 7.76 -19.68 -4.26
N ALA A 11 7.82 -20.23 -3.04
CA ALA A 11 8.13 -21.65 -2.84
C ALA A 11 7.08 -22.60 -3.45
N HIS A 12 5.84 -22.14 -3.62
CA HIS A 12 4.77 -22.87 -4.31
C HIS A 12 4.67 -22.55 -5.81
N GLY A 13 5.73 -21.97 -6.40
CA GLY A 13 5.83 -21.75 -7.84
C GLY A 13 5.27 -20.42 -8.34
N ALA A 14 4.93 -19.47 -7.46
CA ALA A 14 4.60 -18.12 -7.90
C ALA A 14 5.81 -17.48 -8.61
N THR A 15 5.60 -16.91 -9.79
CA THR A 15 6.66 -16.22 -10.55
C THR A 15 6.88 -14.79 -10.05
N SER A 16 5.82 -14.15 -9.55
CA SER A 16 5.82 -12.81 -8.98
C SER A 16 4.84 -12.73 -7.80
N VAL A 17 5.17 -11.95 -6.78
CA VAL A 17 4.34 -11.67 -5.62
C VAL A 17 4.39 -10.17 -5.32
N MET A 18 3.22 -9.55 -5.39
CA MET A 18 2.99 -8.16 -4.97
C MET A 18 2.12 -8.13 -3.72
N ALA A 19 2.36 -7.16 -2.85
CA ALA A 19 1.52 -6.87 -1.70
C ALA A 19 0.95 -5.45 -1.79
N CYS A 20 -0.25 -5.24 -1.25
CA CYS A 20 -0.81 -3.92 -1.09
C CYS A 20 -1.32 -3.68 0.34
N ALA A 21 -1.22 -2.44 0.81
CA ALA A 21 -1.74 -2.03 2.10
C ALA A 21 -2.11 -0.54 2.10
N THR A 22 -3.10 -0.14 2.87
CA THR A 22 -3.44 1.29 2.98
C THR A 22 -2.31 2.08 3.65
N HIS A 23 -1.85 1.64 4.82
CA HIS A 23 -0.96 2.44 5.66
C HIS A 23 0.48 1.94 5.64
N ALA A 24 1.40 2.82 5.23
CA ALA A 24 2.84 2.53 5.16
C ALA A 24 3.55 2.75 6.51
N VAL A 25 3.13 2.06 7.58
CA VAL A 25 3.76 2.21 8.91
C VAL A 25 5.24 1.83 8.89
N LEU A 26 5.59 0.74 8.18
CA LEU A 26 6.96 0.32 7.84
C LEU A 26 8.00 0.50 8.97
N SER A 27 7.65 0.10 10.19
CA SER A 27 8.45 0.31 11.38
C SER A 27 9.52 -0.76 11.59
N GLY A 28 10.54 -0.44 12.40
CA GLY A 28 11.61 -1.36 12.76
C GLY A 28 12.36 -1.88 11.53
N LYS A 29 12.47 -3.21 11.41
CA LYS A 29 13.21 -3.91 10.35
C LYS A 29 12.45 -4.02 9.02
N ALA A 30 11.41 -3.21 8.81
CA ALA A 30 10.56 -3.33 7.62
C ALA A 30 11.34 -3.15 6.31
N TYR A 31 12.18 -2.12 6.21
CA TYR A 31 13.01 -1.87 5.02
C TYR A 31 14.07 -2.97 4.83
N ASP A 32 14.81 -3.33 5.89
CA ASP A 32 15.77 -4.45 5.83
C ASP A 32 15.14 -5.77 5.33
N ASN A 33 13.90 -6.04 5.74
CA ASN A 33 13.16 -7.22 5.30
C ASN A 33 12.73 -7.13 3.84
N LEU A 34 12.40 -5.93 3.34
CA LEU A 34 12.07 -5.71 1.93
C LEU A 34 13.32 -5.86 1.05
N ASP A 35 14.46 -5.36 1.51
CA ASP A 35 15.75 -5.48 0.81
C ASP A 35 16.24 -6.93 0.71
N LYS A 36 16.12 -7.69 1.80
CA LYS A 36 16.55 -9.10 1.87
C LYS A 36 15.46 -10.07 1.43
N GLY A 37 14.26 -9.55 1.17
CA GLY A 37 13.06 -10.33 0.90
C GLY A 37 12.94 -10.75 -0.55
N VAL A 38 11.87 -11.49 -0.83
CA VAL A 38 11.49 -11.92 -2.19
C VAL A 38 10.15 -11.32 -2.63
N LEU A 39 9.73 -10.24 -1.97
CA LEU A 39 8.55 -9.49 -2.35
C LEU A 39 8.93 -8.54 -3.50
N ASP A 40 8.29 -8.69 -4.66
CA ASP A 40 8.66 -7.95 -5.87
C ASP A 40 8.19 -6.49 -5.82
N GLU A 41 6.98 -6.25 -5.29
CA GLU A 41 6.43 -4.90 -5.16
C GLU A 41 5.52 -4.77 -3.93
N LEU A 42 5.59 -3.62 -3.27
CA LEU A 42 4.71 -3.20 -2.18
C LEU A 42 4.01 -1.90 -2.57
N VAL A 43 2.71 -1.98 -2.81
CA VAL A 43 1.87 -0.82 -3.15
C VAL A 43 1.22 -0.28 -1.88
N VAL A 44 1.43 0.98 -1.56
CA VAL A 44 0.86 1.64 -0.39
C VAL A 44 0.21 2.97 -0.72
N SER A 45 -0.72 3.44 0.10
CA SER A 45 -1.21 4.83 -0.05
C SER A 45 -0.26 5.84 0.60
N ASN A 46 -0.36 7.10 0.19
CA ASN A 46 0.30 8.24 0.86
C ASN A 46 -0.41 8.71 2.15
N SER A 47 -1.24 7.86 2.78
CA SER A 47 -1.86 8.16 4.08
C SER A 47 -0.84 8.35 5.21
N LEU A 48 0.36 7.79 5.06
CA LEU A 48 1.54 8.04 5.89
C LEU A 48 2.74 8.30 4.97
N ALA A 49 3.66 9.16 5.43
CA ALA A 49 4.93 9.35 4.73
C ALA A 49 5.78 8.08 4.82
N SER A 50 6.31 7.63 3.68
CA SER A 50 7.29 6.55 3.58
C SER A 50 8.60 7.07 3.02
N LYS A 51 9.69 6.34 3.26
CA LYS A 51 10.98 6.63 2.62
C LYS A 51 10.94 6.09 1.19
N PRO A 52 11.50 6.80 0.19
CA PRO A 52 11.65 6.27 -1.15
C PRO A 52 12.37 4.92 -1.13
N HIS A 53 11.85 3.93 -1.85
CA HIS A 53 12.40 2.59 -1.90
C HIS A 53 12.04 1.93 -3.25
N PRO A 54 12.96 1.21 -3.91
CA PRO A 54 12.73 0.64 -5.25
C PRO A 54 11.51 -0.29 -5.32
N HIS A 55 11.30 -1.11 -4.29
CA HIS A 55 10.17 -2.04 -4.23
C HIS A 55 8.88 -1.40 -3.68
N ILE A 56 8.85 -0.10 -3.36
CA ILE A 56 7.66 0.56 -2.80
C ILE A 56 7.07 1.53 -3.81
N LYS A 57 5.82 1.28 -4.20
CA LYS A 57 5.02 2.19 -5.01
C LYS A 57 3.99 2.89 -4.13
N VAL A 58 4.00 4.22 -4.15
CA VAL A 58 3.07 5.04 -3.37
C VAL A 58 1.95 5.55 -4.28
N LEU A 59 0.71 5.25 -3.94
CA LEU A 59 -0.50 5.77 -4.60
C LEU A 59 -1.09 6.90 -3.77
N THR A 60 -1.42 8.02 -4.42
CA THR A 60 -2.05 9.14 -3.72
C THR A 60 -3.53 8.86 -3.46
N VAL A 61 -3.96 9.06 -2.21
CA VAL A 61 -5.37 9.10 -1.82
C VAL A 61 -5.90 10.53 -1.70
N ALA A 62 -5.07 11.55 -1.98
CA ALA A 62 -5.46 12.95 -1.85
C ALA A 62 -6.71 13.33 -2.67
N PRO A 63 -6.89 12.89 -3.94
CA PRO A 63 -8.10 13.19 -4.69
C PRO A 63 -9.36 12.59 -4.05
N LEU A 64 -9.26 11.36 -3.51
CA LEU A 64 -10.37 10.71 -2.82
C LEU A 64 -10.76 11.48 -1.56
N PHE A 65 -9.79 11.84 -0.72
CA PHE A 65 -10.05 12.65 0.47
C PHE A 65 -10.60 14.04 0.13
N GLY A 66 -10.09 14.68 -0.92
CA GLY A 66 -10.59 15.97 -1.39
C GLY A 66 -12.06 15.92 -1.79
N GLU A 67 -12.46 14.89 -2.53
CA GLU A 67 -13.86 14.71 -2.94
C GLU A 67 -14.77 14.34 -1.77
N VAL A 68 -14.29 13.53 -0.82
CA VAL A 68 -15.02 13.26 0.43
C VAL A 68 -15.27 14.56 1.21
N ILE A 69 -14.25 15.39 1.42
CA ILE A 69 -14.40 16.68 2.12
C ILE A 69 -15.40 17.58 1.39
N ARG A 70 -15.30 17.69 0.06
CA ARG A 70 -16.23 18.47 -0.77
C ARG A 70 -17.68 18.00 -0.58
N ARG A 71 -17.92 16.69 -0.65
CA ARG A 71 -19.26 16.11 -0.50
C ARG A 71 -19.84 16.33 0.89
N VAL A 72 -19.04 16.15 1.94
CA VAL A 72 -19.46 16.44 3.32
C VAL A 72 -19.86 17.90 3.46
N TYR A 73 -19.08 18.83 2.89
CA TYR A 73 -19.41 20.26 2.89
C TYR A 73 -20.73 20.58 2.18
N HIS A 74 -21.05 19.88 1.08
CA HIS A 74 -22.27 20.07 0.31
C HIS A 74 -23.45 19.15 0.70
N ASN A 75 -23.33 18.35 1.77
CA ASN A 75 -24.31 17.31 2.15
C ASN A 75 -24.64 16.32 1.01
N GLU A 76 -23.65 16.04 0.16
CA GLU A 76 -23.74 15.04 -0.90
C GLU A 76 -23.37 13.64 -0.37
N SER A 77 -23.88 12.59 -1.01
CA SER A 77 -23.60 11.21 -0.61
C SER A 77 -22.13 10.85 -0.82
N VAL A 78 -21.42 10.46 0.25
CA VAL A 78 -20.06 9.90 0.16
C VAL A 78 -20.07 8.49 -0.44
N ASN A 79 -21.12 7.70 -0.21
CA ASN A 79 -21.19 6.31 -0.67
C ASN A 79 -21.11 6.18 -2.20
N SER A 80 -21.54 7.18 -2.96
CA SER A 80 -21.42 7.14 -4.42
C SER A 80 -20.00 7.34 -4.95
N LEU A 81 -18.99 7.49 -4.08
CA LEU A 81 -17.57 7.41 -4.46
C LEU A 81 -17.05 5.97 -4.58
N PHE A 82 -17.75 5.00 -4.00
CA PHE A 82 -17.29 3.62 -3.83
C PHE A 82 -18.25 2.58 -4.42
N ALA A 83 -19.27 3.06 -5.14
CA ALA A 83 -20.26 2.24 -5.84
C ALA A 83 -19.78 1.82 -7.23
#